data_AF-A0A937FSQ4-F1
#
_entry.id   AF-A0A937FSQ4-F1
#
_cell.length_a   1.000
_cell.length_b   1.000
_cell.length_c   1.000
_cell.angle_alpha   90.00
_cell.angle_beta   90.00
_cell.angle_gamma   90.00
#
_symmetry.space_group_name_H-M   'P 1'
#
loop_
_entity.id
_entity.type
_entity.pdbx_description
1 polymer ?
#
loop_
_entity_poly.entity_id
_entity_poly.type
_entity_poly.pdbx_seq_one_letter_code
_entity_poly.pdbx_strand_id
1 'polypeptide(L)'
;MSVSDDEIAHVYEVFDAIGGLSHRKMMGGASFYSEGRIFAILSSDGRIFLKAKGPFAESLAAEGSTKFEMEDGRGMHYWTLPDAAIDDPDLAADWGRRALAAL
;
A
#
# COMPACT_ATOMS: atom_id res chain seq x y z
N MET A 1 18.35 0.47 3.15
CA MET A 1 18.67 0.47 1.71
C MET A 1 17.54 1.20 1.00
N SER A 2 17.82 1.88 -0.11
CA SER A 2 16.73 2.44 -0.92
C SER A 2 16.02 1.30 -1.65
N VAL A 3 14.70 1.42 -1.84
CA VAL A 3 13.94 0.47 -2.65
C VAL A 3 14.48 0.42 -4.07
N SER A 4 14.60 -0.79 -4.60
CA SER A 4 15.12 -1.08 -5.93
C SER A 4 14.04 -0.86 -6.99
N ASP A 5 14.47 -0.81 -8.26
CA ASP A 5 13.51 -0.65 -9.36
C ASP A 5 12.60 -1.87 -9.51
N ASP A 6 13.14 -3.07 -9.27
CA ASP A 6 12.40 -4.34 -9.22
C ASP A 6 11.25 -4.32 -8.19
N GLU A 7 11.52 -3.83 -6.97
CA GLU A 7 10.49 -3.75 -5.93
C GLU A 7 9.38 -2.79 -6.33
N ILE A 8 9.72 -1.71 -7.03
CA ILE A 8 8.73 -0.76 -7.54
C ILE A 8 7.94 -1.39 -8.68
N ALA A 9 8.60 -2.06 -9.62
CA ALA A 9 7.95 -2.78 -10.71
C ALA A 9 6.96 -3.81 -10.18
N HIS A 10 7.33 -4.56 -9.14
CA HIS A 10 6.43 -5.49 -8.46
C HIS A 10 5.16 -4.79 -7.93
N VAL A 11 5.28 -3.61 -7.33
CA VAL A 11 4.10 -2.83 -6.91
C VAL A 11 3.23 -2.41 -8.10
N TYR A 12 3.82 -2.09 -9.25
CA TYR A 12 3.04 -1.83 -10.47
C TYR A 12 2.32 -3.09 -10.97
N GLU A 13 2.93 -4.27 -10.88
CA GLU A 13 2.28 -5.53 -11.25
C GLU A 13 1.11 -5.86 -10.31
N VAL A 14 1.32 -5.70 -9.00
CA VAL A 14 0.28 -5.91 -7.97
C VAL A 14 -0.90 -4.95 -8.17
N PHE A 15 -0.64 -3.68 -8.53
CA PHE A 15 -1.68 -2.67 -8.75
C PHE A 15 -1.93 -2.39 -10.24
N ASP A 16 -1.66 -3.32 -11.15
CA ASP A 16 -1.76 -3.09 -12.60
C ASP A 16 -3.17 -2.67 -13.02
N ALA A 17 -4.20 -3.25 -12.39
CA ALA A 17 -5.58 -2.89 -12.66
C ALA A 17 -5.98 -1.50 -12.11
N ILE A 18 -5.14 -0.83 -11.31
CA ILE A 18 -5.36 0.56 -10.87
C ILE A 18 -4.79 1.52 -11.92
N GLY A 19 -5.68 2.14 -12.69
CA GLY A 19 -5.31 3.15 -13.67
C GLY A 19 -4.73 4.42 -13.03
N GLY A 20 -3.75 5.03 -13.70
CA GLY A 20 -3.18 6.32 -13.27
C GLY A 20 -2.21 6.21 -12.10
N LEU A 21 -1.59 5.04 -11.91
CA LEU A 21 -0.57 4.82 -10.90
C LEU A 21 0.67 5.68 -11.17
N SER A 22 1.22 6.26 -10.12
CA SER A 22 2.47 7.03 -10.14
C SER A 22 3.23 6.76 -8.86
N HIS A 23 4.55 6.81 -8.90
CA HIS A 23 5.38 6.56 -7.72
C HIS A 23 6.34 7.71 -7.46
N ARG A 24 6.76 7.86 -6.20
CA ARG A 24 7.79 8.80 -5.78
C ARG A 24 8.74 8.10 -4.81
N LYS A 25 9.99 7.92 -5.22
CA LYS A 25 11.06 7.45 -4.33
C LYS A 25 11.28 8.48 -3.22
N MET A 26 11.26 8.03 -1.97
CA MET A 26 11.60 8.83 -0.78
C MET A 26 12.79 8.16 -0.10
N MET A 27 13.64 8.91 0.62
CA MET A 27 14.82 8.32 1.28
C MET A 27 14.38 7.20 2.25
N GLY A 28 14.53 5.94 1.83
CA GLY A 28 14.09 4.75 2.58
C GLY A 28 12.78 4.10 2.11
N GLY A 29 12.22 4.44 0.95
CA GLY A 29 11.01 3.78 0.45
C GLY A 29 10.49 4.36 -0.87
N ALA A 30 9.29 3.96 -1.26
CA ALA A 30 8.54 4.60 -2.34
C ALA A 30 7.10 4.88 -1.91
N SER A 31 6.57 6.03 -2.29
CA SER A 31 5.15 6.34 -2.14
C SER A 31 4.44 6.16 -3.47
N PHE A 32 3.29 5.52 -3.46
CA PHE A 32 2.46 5.26 -4.63
C PHE A 32 1.19 6.10 -4.57
N TYR A 33 0.90 6.72 -5.70
CA TYR A 33 -0.17 7.67 -5.91
C TYR A 33 -1.06 7.12 -7.01
N SER A 34 -2.37 7.32 -6.84
CA SER A 34 -3.34 7.13 -7.92
C SER A 34 -4.14 8.41 -8.02
N GLU A 35 -4.26 8.96 -9.23
CA GLU A 35 -4.97 10.22 -9.46
C GLU A 35 -4.50 11.38 -8.55
N GLY A 36 -3.21 11.41 -8.22
CA GLY A 36 -2.60 12.41 -7.33
C GLY A 36 -2.82 12.19 -5.83
N ARG A 37 -3.48 11.11 -5.42
CA ARG A 37 -3.70 10.74 -4.00
C ARG A 37 -2.79 9.59 -3.58
N ILE A 38 -2.07 9.75 -2.47
CA ILE A 38 -1.26 8.67 -1.88
C ILE A 38 -2.15 7.62 -1.24
N PHE A 39 -2.08 6.39 -1.74
CA PHE A 39 -2.88 5.27 -1.24
C PHE A 39 -2.02 4.09 -0.79
N ALA A 40 -0.79 3.95 -1.30
CA ALA A 40 0.13 2.91 -0.91
C ALA A 40 1.54 3.44 -0.68
N ILE A 41 2.31 2.75 0.16
CA ILE A 41 3.74 3.00 0.39
C ILE A 41 4.49 1.67 0.39
N LEU A 42 5.69 1.68 -0.16
CA LEU A 42 6.66 0.60 -0.09
C LEU A 42 7.76 0.99 0.89
N SER A 43 7.94 0.16 1.92
CA SER A 43 9.00 0.33 2.90
C SER A 43 10.35 -0.14 2.35
N SER A 44 11.46 0.27 2.97
CA SER A 44 12.82 -0.22 2.66
C SER A 44 12.98 -1.74 2.75
N ASP A 45 12.06 -2.41 3.45
CA ASP A 45 12.04 -3.87 3.65
C ASP A 45 11.28 -4.62 2.54
N GLY A 46 10.86 -3.93 1.48
CA GLY A 46 10.07 -4.52 0.39
C GLY A 46 8.60 -4.78 0.71
N ARG A 47 8.11 -4.27 1.85
CA ARG A 47 6.71 -4.44 2.26
C ARG A 47 5.81 -3.32 1.75
N ILE A 48 4.68 -3.72 1.17
CA ILE A 48 3.63 -2.83 0.70
C ILE A 48 2.65 -2.55 1.84
N PHE A 49 2.37 -1.27 2.07
CA PHE A 49 1.36 -0.83 3.00
C PHE A 49 0.32 0.04 2.31
N LEU A 50 -0.95 -0.24 2.56
CA LEU A 50 -2.10 0.50 2.08
C LEU A 50 -2.60 1.47 3.13
N LYS A 51 -3.02 2.65 2.69
CA LYS A 51 -3.64 3.66 3.54
C LYS A 51 -5.09 3.30 3.80
N ALA A 52 -5.42 3.00 5.04
CA ALA A 52 -6.77 2.61 5.44
C ALA A 52 -7.20 3.26 6.75
N LYS A 53 -8.36 3.94 6.72
CA LYS A 53 -8.97 4.58 7.90
C LYS A 53 -10.40 4.09 8.13
N GLY A 54 -10.84 4.15 9.39
CA GLY A 54 -12.21 3.79 9.80
C GLY A 54 -12.57 2.34 9.44
N PRO A 55 -13.76 2.09 8.87
CA PRO A 55 -14.27 0.72 8.64
C PRO A 55 -13.44 -0.09 7.62
N PHE A 56 -12.73 0.59 6.71
CA PHE A 56 -11.85 -0.08 5.77
C PHE A 56 -10.62 -0.68 6.46
N ALA A 57 -10.10 0.00 7.49
CA ALA A 57 -9.01 -0.54 8.30
C ALA A 57 -9.42 -1.80 9.06
N GLU A 58 -10.67 -1.84 9.56
CA GLU A 58 -11.22 -3.04 10.22
C GLU A 58 -11.35 -4.22 9.25
N SER A 59 -11.67 -3.94 7.97
CA SER A 59 -11.72 -4.98 6.93
C SER A 59 -10.35 -5.58 6.65
N LEU A 60 -9.30 -4.74 6.60
CA LEU A 60 -7.92 -5.22 6.46
C LEU A 60 -7.48 -6.01 7.70
N ALA A 61 -7.82 -5.54 8.90
CA ALA A 61 -7.55 -6.27 10.14
C ALA A 61 -8.19 -7.67 10.15
N ALA A 62 -9.41 -7.78 9.61
CA ALA A 62 -10.12 -9.06 9.51
C ALA A 62 -9.45 -10.05 8.53
N GLU A 63 -8.76 -9.54 7.51
CA GLU A 63 -7.97 -10.32 6.54
C GLU A 63 -6.58 -10.71 7.08
N GLY A 64 -6.24 -10.31 8.31
CA GLY A 64 -4.92 -10.57 8.91
C GLY A 64 -3.86 -9.52 8.57
N SER A 65 -4.24 -8.39 7.98
CA SER A 65 -3.32 -7.28 7.80
C SER A 65 -2.88 -6.69 9.13
N THR A 66 -1.61 -6.28 9.21
CA THR A 66 -1.04 -5.63 10.38
C THR A 66 -0.97 -4.13 10.17
N LYS A 67 -1.43 -3.36 11.15
CA LYS A 67 -1.29 -1.90 11.15
C LYS A 67 0.18 -1.52 11.29
N PHE A 68 0.64 -0.57 10.49
CA PHE A 68 1.95 0.03 10.64
C PHE A 68 1.97 0.96 11.86
N GLU A 69 2.69 0.56 12.89
CA GLU A 69 2.89 1.35 14.09
C GLU A 69 4.30 1.95 14.09
N MET A 70 4.37 3.28 14.05
CA MET A 70 5.62 4.02 14.20
C MET A 70 5.87 4.30 15.68
N GLU A 71 7.13 4.17 16.11
CA GLU A 71 7.58 4.38 17.49
C GLU A 71 7.26 5.80 18.03
N ASP A 72 7.09 6.78 17.13
CA ASP A 72 6.77 8.19 17.47
C ASP A 72 5.28 8.44 17.79
N GLY A 73 4.43 7.41 17.83
CA GLY A 73 2.99 7.55 18.17
C GLY A 73 2.15 8.30 17.13
N ARG A 74 2.77 8.85 16.08
CA ARG A 74 2.12 9.29 14.84
C ARG A 74 1.76 8.07 14.00
N GLY A 75 0.93 7.19 14.55
CA GLY A 75 0.45 5.99 13.88
C GLY A 75 -0.26 6.38 12.60
N MET A 76 0.47 6.37 11.49
CA MET A 76 -0.12 6.59 10.19
C MET A 76 -1.09 5.44 9.92
N HIS A 77 -2.23 5.76 9.32
CA HIS A 77 -3.28 4.82 8.96
C HIS A 77 -2.85 3.91 7.81
N TYR A 78 -1.71 3.23 7.95
CA TYR A 78 -1.17 2.30 6.97
C TYR A 78 -1.30 0.87 7.51
N TRP A 79 -1.65 -0.05 6.63
CA TRP A 79 -1.88 -1.46 6.93
C TRP A 79 -1.17 -2.29 5.88
N THR A 80 -0.60 -3.42 6.26
CA THR A 80 0.04 -4.32 5.28
C THR A 80 -1.00 -4.81 4.26
N LEU A 81 -0.58 -4.95 3.01
CA LEU A 81 -1.40 -5.65 2.03
C LEU A 81 -1.62 -7.12 2.51
N PRO A 82 -2.85 -7.66 2.44
CA PRO A 82 -3.09 -9.08 2.73
C PRO A 82 -2.25 -9.97 1.82
N ASP A 83 -1.73 -11.07 2.35
CA ASP A 83 -0.89 -12.02 1.59
C ASP A 83 -1.64 -12.58 0.36
N ALA A 84 -2.94 -12.86 0.53
CA ALA A 84 -3.82 -13.27 -0.56
C ALA A 84 -3.92 -12.24 -1.70
N ALA A 85 -3.69 -10.96 -1.42
CA ALA A 85 -3.68 -9.90 -2.42
C ALA A 85 -2.27 -9.64 -3.00
N ILE A 86 -1.22 -10.23 -2.43
CA ILE A 86 0.13 -10.19 -3.03
C ILE A 86 0.18 -11.15 -4.23
N ASP A 87 -0.42 -12.34 -4.09
CA ASP A 87 -0.48 -13.35 -5.15
C ASP A 87 -1.61 -13.10 -6.18
N ASP A 88 -2.57 -12.20 -5.87
CA ASP A 88 -3.73 -11.94 -6.71
C ASP A 88 -3.86 -10.43 -7.03
N PRO A 89 -3.46 -10.00 -8.25
CA PRO A 89 -3.44 -8.59 -8.63
C PRO A 89 -4.84 -7.97 -8.74
N ASP A 90 -5.88 -8.77 -9.03
CA ASP A 90 -7.26 -8.30 -9.04
C ASP A 90 -7.72 -7.94 -7.63
N LEU A 91 -7.42 -8.79 -6.64
CA LEU A 91 -7.68 -8.51 -5.23
C LEU A 91 -6.88 -7.30 -4.73
N ALA A 92 -5.59 -7.23 -5.04
CA ALA A 92 -4.77 -6.08 -4.65
C ALA A 92 -5.30 -4.77 -5.22
N ALA A 93 -5.70 -4.76 -6.48
CA ALA A 93 -6.30 -3.58 -7.09
C ALA A 93 -7.63 -3.20 -6.42
N ASP A 94 -8.46 -4.17 -6.05
CA ASP A 94 -9.68 -3.90 -5.27
C ASP A 94 -9.36 -3.26 -3.92
N TRP A 95 -8.38 -3.79 -3.18
CA TRP A 95 -7.90 -3.21 -1.94
C TRP A 95 -7.35 -1.79 -2.13
N GLY A 96 -6.57 -1.54 -3.18
CA GLY A 96 -6.06 -0.20 -3.49
C GLY A 96 -7.17 0.78 -3.89
N ARG A 97 -8.19 0.34 -4.64
CA ARG A 97 -9.38 1.16 -4.95
C ARG A 97 -10.19 1.47 -3.71
N ARG A 98 -10.39 0.50 -2.82
CA ARG A 98 -11.06 0.73 -1.52
C ARG A 98 -10.26 1.68 -0.64
N ALA A 99 -8.93 1.58 -0.64
CA ALA A 99 -8.05 2.53 0.04
C ALA A 99 -8.28 3.94 -0.49
N LEU A 100 -8.26 4.14 -1.81
CA LEU A 100 -8.52 5.42 -2.47
C LEU A 100 -9.91 5.98 -2.15
N ALA A 101 -10.94 5.14 -2.14
CA ALA A 101 -12.31 5.52 -1.75
C ALA A 101 -12.41 5.87 -0.27
N ALA A 102 -11.57 5.27 0.57
CA ALA A 102 -11.46 5.53 1.98
C ALA A 102 -10.52 6.70 2.32
N LEU A 103 -9.90 7.41 1.37
CA LEU A 103 -9.07 8.62 1.59
C LEU A 103 -9.89 9.91 1.68
#